data_AF-A0A8B8KCS8-F1
#
_entry.id   AF-A0A8B8KCS8-F1
#
_cell.length_a   1.000
_cell.length_b   1.000
_cell.length_c   1.000
_cell.angle_alpha   90.00
_cell.angle_beta   90.00
_cell.angle_gamma   90.00
#
_symmetry.space_group_name_H-M   'P 1'
#
loop_
_entity.id
_entity.type
_entity.pdbx_description
1 polymer ?
#
loop_
_entity_poly.entity_id
_entity_poly.type
_entity_poly.pdbx_seq_one_letter_code
_entity_poly.pdbx_strand_id
1 'polypeptide(L)'
;MLGAVAASTTLSFSPSNHSNRIVVLKGISNSTLPVSHAHCFSLSSAAPLHLSFCKSIRRLPLFLAQAASSSGYREKVFAIIGVKVYAAGLYLNQSITIELNAWKGQSKDAIQGNSSLFKTIFQSSHEKSLQIILVRDVDGKTFWDALSDAISPRIAQPTTADETALTTFRGVFLDRPLKKGTFIILTWLNPSKLLVSVSSHALPSTVDATIESANVTSALFDVFLGDSPVSPSLKASVAEGLSKVLK
;
A
#
# COMPACT_ATOMS: atom_id res chain seq x y z
N MET A 1 -48.28 30.67 -23.07
CA MET A 1 -47.21 30.09 -22.24
C MET A 1 -46.04 29.73 -23.14
N LEU A 2 -44.84 30.18 -22.79
CA LEU A 2 -43.61 30.07 -23.59
C LEU A 2 -43.27 28.60 -23.92
N GLY A 3 -43.12 28.29 -25.21
CA GLY A 3 -42.46 27.07 -25.68
C GLY A 3 -41.08 27.42 -26.21
N ALA A 4 -40.03 27.11 -25.44
CA ALA A 4 -38.65 27.38 -25.80
C ALA A 4 -38.11 26.29 -26.74
N VAL A 5 -37.41 26.76 -27.78
CA VAL A 5 -36.59 26.03 -28.73
C VAL A 5 -35.38 25.41 -28.01
N ALA A 6 -35.02 24.16 -28.32
CA ALA A 6 -33.69 23.65 -28.04
C ALA A 6 -33.20 22.74 -29.18
N ALA A 7 -31.95 22.99 -29.58
CA ALA A 7 -31.28 22.48 -30.75
C ALA A 7 -30.78 21.03 -30.61
N SER A 8 -30.58 20.43 -31.77
CA SER A 8 -29.94 19.13 -31.99
C SER A 8 -28.44 19.17 -31.65
N THR A 9 -27.91 18.12 -31.02
CA THR A 9 -26.54 17.63 -31.27
C THR A 9 -26.46 16.16 -30.88
N THR A 10 -26.42 15.30 -31.89
CA THR A 10 -25.93 13.92 -31.81
C THR A 10 -24.45 13.93 -31.44
N LEU A 11 -24.07 13.18 -30.41
CA LEU A 11 -22.66 12.84 -30.15
C LEU A 11 -22.50 11.32 -30.16
N SER A 12 -21.75 10.89 -31.17
CA SER A 12 -21.29 9.54 -31.45
C SER A 12 -20.30 9.03 -30.41
N PHE A 13 -20.27 7.71 -30.24
CA PHE A 13 -19.33 6.99 -29.41
C PHE A 13 -17.88 7.18 -29.88
N SER A 14 -16.97 7.32 -28.91
CA SER A 14 -15.54 7.04 -29.11
C SER A 14 -15.13 6.00 -28.07
N PRO A 15 -14.66 4.80 -28.46
CA PRO A 15 -14.20 3.80 -27.52
C PRO A 15 -12.78 4.15 -27.08
N SER A 16 -12.63 4.79 -25.92
CA SER A 16 -11.31 4.93 -25.30
C SER A 16 -10.92 3.61 -24.63
N ASN A 17 -10.14 2.84 -25.38
CA ASN A 17 -9.41 1.67 -24.91
C ASN A 17 -8.36 2.15 -23.90
N HIS A 18 -8.52 1.82 -22.61
CA HIS A 18 -7.44 1.57 -21.63
C HIS A 18 -8.08 1.30 -20.26
N SER A 19 -8.38 0.01 -20.01
CA SER A 19 -8.92 -0.45 -18.73
C SER A 19 -7.77 -0.65 -17.74
N ASN A 20 -7.44 0.38 -16.96
CA ASN A 20 -6.48 0.26 -15.84
C ASN A 20 -7.17 -0.44 -14.66
N ARG A 21 -7.07 -1.76 -14.60
CA ARG A 21 -7.56 -2.57 -13.49
C ARG A 21 -6.46 -2.67 -12.42
N ILE A 22 -6.77 -2.40 -11.16
CA ILE A 22 -5.83 -2.62 -10.04
C ILE A 22 -5.99 -4.07 -9.56
N VAL A 23 -4.89 -4.81 -9.47
CA VAL A 23 -4.89 -6.15 -8.91
C VAL A 23 -4.75 -6.07 -7.41
N VAL A 24 -5.74 -6.62 -6.71
CA VAL A 24 -5.67 -6.80 -5.27
C VAL A 24 -5.58 -8.29 -4.96
N LEU A 25 -4.51 -8.64 -4.27
CA LEU A 25 -4.16 -9.99 -3.89
C LEU A 25 -4.89 -10.36 -2.59
N LYS A 26 -5.28 -11.61 -2.33
CA LYS A 26 -5.90 -12.02 -1.04
C LYS A 26 -5.46 -13.43 -0.61
N GLY A 27 -5.17 -13.58 0.68
CA GLY A 27 -5.11 -14.84 1.45
C GLY A 27 -6.08 -14.77 2.64
N ILE A 28 -6.60 -15.90 3.11
CA ILE A 28 -7.52 -16.04 4.28
C ILE A 28 -6.84 -16.97 5.30
N SER A 29 -7.02 -16.71 6.59
CA SER A 29 -6.83 -17.69 7.67
C SER A 29 -8.14 -17.86 8.48
N ASN A 30 -8.37 -19.08 8.96
CA ASN A 30 -9.63 -19.74 9.37
C ASN A 30 -10.50 -19.05 10.45
N SER A 31 -11.83 -19.12 10.29
CA SER A 31 -12.80 -19.80 11.20
C SER A 31 -14.28 -19.65 10.73
N THR A 32 -15.14 -20.56 11.21
CA THR A 32 -16.42 -21.11 10.67
C THR A 32 -17.74 -20.31 10.91
N LEU A 33 -18.62 -20.28 9.87
CA LEU A 33 -20.12 -20.18 9.81
C LEU A 33 -20.87 -18.92 10.37
N PRO A 34 -22.18 -18.71 10.09
CA PRO A 34 -22.88 -18.61 8.79
C PRO A 34 -23.66 -17.27 8.60
N VAL A 35 -24.32 -17.13 7.44
CA VAL A 35 -25.05 -15.95 6.93
C VAL A 35 -26.37 -15.66 7.67
N SER A 36 -26.68 -14.38 7.96
CA SER A 36 -28.05 -13.85 8.01
C SER A 36 -28.11 -12.33 7.76
N HIS A 37 -29.25 -11.89 7.25
CA HIS A 37 -29.58 -10.58 6.67
C HIS A 37 -29.89 -9.47 7.71
N ALA A 38 -29.45 -8.25 7.36
CA ALA A 38 -30.13 -6.95 7.46
C ALA A 38 -30.28 -6.17 8.81
N HIS A 39 -29.86 -4.90 8.70
CA HIS A 39 -30.25 -3.63 9.37
C HIS A 39 -30.02 -3.32 10.87
N CYS A 40 -29.35 -2.16 11.06
CA CYS A 40 -29.47 -1.12 12.10
C CYS A 40 -28.64 -1.20 13.42
N PHE A 41 -28.36 0.01 13.92
CA PHE A 41 -27.30 0.49 14.83
C PHE A 41 -27.28 -0.06 16.27
N SER A 42 -26.10 -0.12 16.89
CA SER A 42 -25.77 0.58 18.16
C SER A 42 -24.34 0.28 18.65
N LEU A 43 -23.71 1.25 19.33
CA LEU A 43 -22.48 1.07 20.09
C LEU A 43 -22.76 0.23 21.34
N SER A 44 -22.01 -0.87 21.54
CA SER A 44 -21.57 -1.30 22.87
C SER A 44 -20.52 -2.41 22.78
N SER A 45 -19.49 -2.27 23.63
CA SER A 45 -18.68 -3.32 24.26
C SER A 45 -17.73 -4.21 23.44
N ALA A 46 -16.45 -4.11 23.85
CA ALA A 46 -15.35 -5.07 23.78
C ALA A 46 -15.51 -6.30 22.86
N ALA A 47 -14.94 -6.21 21.65
CA ALA A 47 -14.69 -7.34 20.75
C ALA A 47 -13.39 -7.07 19.94
N PRO A 48 -12.66 -8.12 19.51
CA PRO A 48 -11.32 -8.00 18.95
C PRO A 48 -11.32 -7.18 17.66
N LEU A 49 -10.29 -6.34 17.50
CA LEU A 49 -10.15 -5.38 16.42
C LEU A 49 -10.12 -6.07 15.04
N HIS A 50 -11.28 -6.16 14.41
CA HIS A 50 -11.43 -6.55 13.02
C HIS A 50 -11.12 -5.32 12.13
N LEU A 51 -9.86 -5.17 11.73
CA LEU A 51 -9.45 -4.14 10.76
C LEU A 51 -9.97 -4.53 9.37
N SER A 52 -11.03 -3.84 8.92
CA SER A 52 -11.56 -4.01 7.57
C SER A 52 -10.94 -2.97 6.65
N PHE A 53 -10.17 -3.41 5.65
CA PHE A 53 -9.79 -2.55 4.52
C PHE A 53 -11.05 -2.27 3.69
N CYS A 54 -11.50 -1.02 3.66
CA CYS A 54 -12.70 -0.63 2.93
C CYS A 54 -12.56 -0.94 1.43
N LYS A 55 -13.48 -1.74 0.89
CA LYS A 55 -13.58 -2.13 -0.53
C LYS A 55 -14.05 -0.98 -1.46
N SER A 56 -14.25 0.24 -0.97
CA SER A 56 -14.80 1.33 -1.77
C SER A 56 -14.13 2.65 -1.41
N ILE A 57 -13.25 3.11 -2.30
CA ILE A 57 -12.87 4.51 -2.36
C ILE A 57 -13.78 5.13 -3.42
N ARG A 58 -14.81 5.85 -2.97
CA ARG A 58 -15.52 6.83 -3.79
C ARG A 58 -15.02 8.21 -3.39
N ARG A 59 -14.49 8.94 -4.40
CA ARG A 59 -14.12 10.37 -4.45
C ARG A 59 -12.65 10.74 -4.15
N LEU A 60 -11.74 10.34 -5.03
CA LEU A 60 -11.19 11.27 -6.04
C LEU A 60 -11.73 10.81 -7.42
N PRO A 61 -11.81 11.66 -8.47
CA PRO A 61 -12.84 11.51 -9.48
C PRO A 61 -12.66 10.23 -10.32
N LEU A 62 -13.79 9.54 -10.48
CA LEU A 62 -14.06 8.40 -11.36
C LEU A 62 -13.31 7.11 -10.99
N PHE A 63 -14.06 6.07 -10.60
CA PHE A 63 -13.98 4.68 -11.07
C PHE A 63 -14.82 3.78 -10.15
N LEU A 64 -15.69 2.97 -10.75
CA LEU A 64 -16.52 1.96 -10.10
C LEU A 64 -15.63 0.81 -9.60
N ALA A 65 -15.81 0.35 -8.35
CA ALA A 65 -15.00 -0.74 -7.79
C ALA A 65 -15.84 -1.78 -7.04
N GLN A 66 -15.60 -3.05 -7.38
CA GLN A 66 -15.95 -4.25 -6.62
C GLN A 66 -14.65 -5.02 -6.26
N ALA A 67 -14.46 -5.30 -4.96
CA ALA A 67 -13.71 -6.38 -4.24
C ALA A 67 -12.27 -6.79 -4.70
N ALA A 68 -11.28 -7.25 -3.89
CA ALA A 68 -11.09 -7.76 -2.51
C ALA A 68 -9.70 -7.31 -1.95
N SER A 69 -9.19 -7.78 -0.79
CA SER A 69 -8.03 -7.18 -0.04
C SER A 69 -6.95 -8.20 0.43
N SER A 70 -5.66 -7.82 0.49
CA SER A 70 -4.54 -8.52 1.19
C SER A 70 -3.93 -7.64 2.28
N SER A 71 -3.42 -8.26 3.35
CA SER A 71 -2.75 -7.56 4.45
C SER A 71 -1.69 -8.46 5.13
N GLY A 72 -0.53 -7.89 5.47
CA GLY A 72 0.45 -8.45 6.42
C GLY A 72 0.59 -7.57 7.66
N TYR A 73 1.23 -8.05 8.73
CA TYR A 73 1.47 -7.31 9.97
C TYR A 73 2.96 -7.31 10.35
N ARG A 74 3.45 -6.19 10.88
CA ARG A 74 4.78 -6.13 11.50
C ARG A 74 4.67 -6.25 13.01
N GLU A 75 5.43 -7.19 13.57
CA GLU A 75 5.70 -7.29 14.99
C GLU A 75 7.07 -6.71 15.32
N LYS A 76 7.15 -5.92 16.39
CA LYS A 76 8.41 -5.52 17.01
C LYS A 76 8.41 -6.11 18.43
N VAL A 77 9.45 -6.85 18.78
CA VAL A 77 9.59 -7.45 20.11
C VAL A 77 9.99 -6.35 21.09
N PHE A 78 9.09 -6.05 22.02
CA PHE A 78 9.42 -5.29 23.22
C PHE A 78 9.23 -6.25 24.39
N ALA A 79 10.34 -6.65 25.03
CA ALA A 79 10.34 -7.34 26.32
C ALA A 79 9.48 -8.62 26.43
N ILE A 80 9.76 -9.66 25.63
CA ILE A 80 9.20 -11.04 25.73
C ILE A 80 7.86 -11.27 24.99
N ILE A 81 7.15 -10.23 24.54
CA ILE A 81 5.90 -10.36 23.75
C ILE A 81 6.04 -9.62 22.40
N GLY A 82 5.75 -10.30 21.29
CA GLY A 82 5.70 -9.67 19.97
C GLY A 82 4.53 -8.70 19.90
N VAL A 83 4.80 -7.40 19.73
CA VAL A 83 3.74 -6.39 19.67
C VAL A 83 3.48 -5.98 18.23
N LYS A 84 2.23 -6.12 17.78
CA LYS A 84 1.78 -5.64 16.46
C LYS A 84 1.79 -4.12 16.44
N VAL A 85 2.58 -3.55 15.53
CA VAL A 85 2.74 -2.09 15.41
C VAL A 85 1.85 -1.53 14.31
N TYR A 86 1.75 -2.26 13.20
CA TYR A 86 0.90 -1.88 12.07
C TYR A 86 0.44 -3.09 11.25
N ALA A 87 -0.60 -2.87 10.46
CA ALA A 87 -0.96 -3.68 9.29
C ALA A 87 -0.47 -2.98 8.02
N ALA A 88 -0.09 -3.73 6.99
CA ALA A 88 0.36 -3.20 5.72
C ALA A 88 -0.18 -4.00 4.54
N GLY A 89 -0.38 -3.34 3.40
CA GLY A 89 -0.80 -3.96 2.14
C GLY A 89 -0.11 -3.31 0.95
N LEU A 90 0.30 -4.13 -0.02
CA LEU A 90 0.92 -3.67 -1.26
C LEU A 90 -0.11 -3.71 -2.40
N TYR A 91 -0.15 -2.62 -3.15
CA TYR A 91 -0.99 -2.43 -4.32
C TYR A 91 -0.08 -2.23 -5.54
N LEU A 92 -0.37 -2.98 -6.59
CA LEU A 92 0.39 -2.96 -7.84
C LEU A 92 -0.55 -2.62 -9.00
N ASN A 93 -0.07 -1.79 -9.92
CA ASN A 93 -0.71 -1.61 -11.21
C ASN A 93 -0.73 -2.94 -11.99
N GLN A 94 -1.85 -3.29 -12.65
CA GLN A 94 -1.93 -4.54 -13.43
C GLN A 94 -0.85 -4.68 -14.47
N SER A 95 -0.42 -3.59 -15.09
CA SER A 95 0.55 -3.62 -16.18
C SER A 95 1.87 -4.25 -15.74
N ILE A 96 2.20 -4.16 -14.44
CA ILE A 96 3.36 -4.84 -13.84
C ILE A 96 3.30 -6.35 -14.07
N THR A 97 2.11 -6.97 -14.08
CA THR A 97 1.98 -8.42 -14.28
C THR A 97 2.52 -8.91 -15.63
N ILE A 98 2.54 -8.04 -16.64
CA ILE A 98 3.11 -8.35 -17.96
C ILE A 98 4.64 -8.47 -17.85
N GLU A 99 5.28 -7.59 -17.06
CA GLU A 99 6.72 -7.64 -16.78
C GLU A 99 7.11 -8.87 -15.95
N LEU A 100 6.16 -9.46 -15.22
CA LEU A 100 6.37 -10.64 -14.39
C LEU A 100 6.08 -11.97 -15.10
N ASN A 101 5.89 -11.97 -16.42
CA ASN A 101 5.57 -13.18 -17.20
C ASN A 101 6.59 -14.31 -17.03
N ALA A 102 7.87 -13.99 -16.78
CA ALA A 102 8.92 -14.99 -16.56
C ALA A 102 8.72 -15.86 -15.30
N TRP A 103 7.85 -15.43 -14.38
CA TRP A 103 7.53 -16.14 -13.13
C TRP A 103 6.10 -16.71 -13.11
N LYS A 104 5.45 -16.82 -14.27
CA LYS A 104 4.15 -17.48 -14.39
C LYS A 104 4.18 -18.93 -13.94
N GLY A 105 3.11 -19.37 -13.29
CA GLY A 105 2.93 -20.73 -12.79
C GLY A 105 3.80 -21.07 -11.56
N GLN A 106 4.60 -20.15 -11.03
CA GLN A 106 5.43 -20.41 -9.86
C GLN A 106 4.59 -20.51 -8.58
N SER A 107 5.05 -21.37 -7.66
CA SER A 107 4.45 -21.49 -6.34
C SER A 107 4.70 -20.23 -5.51
N LYS A 108 3.86 -20.00 -4.49
CA LYS A 108 4.04 -18.89 -3.56
C LYS A 108 5.43 -18.88 -2.90
N ASP A 109 5.98 -20.04 -2.57
CA ASP A 109 7.26 -20.16 -1.87
C ASP A 109 8.43 -19.83 -2.82
N ALA A 110 8.33 -20.24 -4.09
CA ALA A 110 9.29 -19.87 -5.12
C ALA A 110 9.27 -18.36 -5.39
N ILE A 111 8.08 -17.75 -5.48
CA ILE A 111 7.93 -16.29 -5.65
C ILE A 111 8.48 -15.54 -4.44
N GLN A 112 8.18 -15.99 -3.22
CA GLN A 112 8.60 -15.33 -1.99
C GLN A 112 10.13 -15.26 -1.86
N GLY A 113 10.83 -16.31 -2.26
CA GLY A 113 12.29 -16.38 -2.25
C GLY A 113 12.99 -15.73 -3.46
N ASN A 114 12.24 -15.18 -4.42
CA ASN A 114 12.81 -14.69 -5.67
C ASN A 114 13.14 -13.19 -5.62
N SER A 115 14.38 -12.85 -5.27
CA SER A 115 14.82 -11.44 -5.20
C SER A 115 14.75 -10.73 -6.56
N SER A 116 15.01 -11.44 -7.67
CA SER A 116 14.91 -10.89 -9.02
C SER A 116 13.49 -10.44 -9.36
N LEU A 117 12.47 -11.20 -8.95
CA LEU A 117 11.06 -10.84 -9.14
C LEU A 117 10.73 -9.53 -8.41
N PHE A 118 11.10 -9.39 -7.13
CA PHE A 118 10.81 -8.18 -6.37
C PHE A 118 11.60 -6.97 -6.90
N LYS A 119 12.82 -7.21 -7.39
CA LYS A 119 13.60 -6.18 -8.09
C LYS A 119 12.91 -5.72 -9.37
N THR A 120 12.37 -6.63 -10.19
CA THR A 120 11.57 -6.28 -11.37
C THR A 120 10.34 -5.47 -10.99
N ILE A 121 9.62 -5.86 -9.92
CA ILE A 121 8.49 -5.07 -9.42
C ILE A 121 8.92 -3.66 -9.07
N PHE A 122 10.03 -3.48 -8.36
CA PHE A 122 10.55 -2.15 -8.01
C PHE A 122 10.95 -1.34 -9.25
N GLN A 123 11.67 -1.95 -10.20
CA GLN A 123 12.19 -1.29 -11.39
C GLN A 123 11.13 -0.93 -12.43
N SER A 124 9.94 -1.56 -12.38
CA SER A 124 8.83 -1.21 -13.26
C SER A 124 8.51 0.29 -13.19
N SER A 125 8.26 0.91 -14.34
CA SER A 125 7.82 2.30 -14.45
C SER A 125 6.36 2.52 -14.05
N HIS A 126 5.62 1.45 -13.75
CA HIS A 126 4.25 1.53 -13.30
C HIS A 126 4.13 1.73 -11.79
N GLU A 127 3.05 2.41 -11.40
CA GLU A 127 2.78 2.80 -10.03
C GLU A 127 2.60 1.61 -9.08
N LYS A 128 3.07 1.82 -7.85
CA LYS A 128 3.00 0.86 -6.74
C LYS A 128 2.68 1.66 -5.49
N SER A 129 1.86 1.11 -4.60
CA SER A 129 1.54 1.78 -3.35
C SER A 129 1.57 0.82 -2.18
N LEU A 130 2.26 1.20 -1.12
CA LEU A 130 2.24 0.51 0.17
C LEU A 130 1.37 1.31 1.12
N GLN A 131 0.30 0.69 1.59
CA GLN A 131 -0.60 1.26 2.60
C GLN A 131 -0.27 0.65 3.95
N ILE A 132 0.02 1.47 4.93
CA ILE A 132 0.30 1.10 6.32
C ILE A 132 -0.79 1.70 7.20
N ILE A 133 -1.34 0.90 8.12
CA ILE A 133 -2.34 1.32 9.10
C ILE A 133 -1.81 1.02 10.48
N LEU A 134 -1.63 2.05 11.30
CA LEU A 134 -1.16 1.88 12.67
C LEU A 134 -2.24 1.21 13.53
N VAL A 135 -1.87 0.15 14.25
CA VAL A 135 -2.81 -0.55 15.14
C VAL A 135 -2.68 -0.10 16.60
N ARG A 136 -1.77 0.82 16.86
CA ARG A 136 -1.50 1.44 18.15
C ARG A 136 -0.96 2.85 17.95
N ASP A 137 -0.97 3.63 19.02
CA ASP A 137 -0.30 4.92 19.05
C ASP A 137 1.21 4.74 18.98
N VAL A 138 1.85 5.55 18.14
CA VAL A 138 3.30 5.64 17.97
C VAL A 138 3.65 7.12 17.90
N ASP A 139 4.71 7.51 18.59
CA ASP A 139 5.24 8.85 18.46
C ASP A 139 5.93 9.04 17.08
N GLY A 140 5.78 10.21 16.48
CA GLY A 140 6.29 10.49 15.13
C GLY A 140 7.81 10.31 15.01
N LYS A 141 8.55 10.79 16.02
CA LYS A 141 10.01 10.58 16.11
C LYS A 141 10.33 9.10 16.25
N THR A 142 9.61 8.37 17.11
CA THR A 142 9.82 6.91 17.27
C THR A 142 9.58 6.13 15.97
N PHE A 143 8.54 6.51 15.20
CA PHE A 143 8.26 5.91 13.90
C PHE A 143 9.39 6.21 12.91
N TRP A 144 9.80 7.48 12.81
CA TRP A 144 10.88 7.90 11.94
C TRP A 144 12.20 7.23 12.28
N ASP A 145 12.63 7.23 13.55
CA ASP A 145 13.89 6.63 13.97
C ASP A 145 13.94 5.15 13.58
N ALA A 146 12.85 4.41 13.83
CA ALA A 146 12.76 2.99 13.45
C ALA A 146 12.79 2.76 11.93
N LEU A 147 12.33 3.73 11.13
CA LEU A 147 12.36 3.67 9.67
C LEU A 147 13.74 4.06 9.14
N SER A 148 14.35 5.10 9.71
CA SER A 148 15.72 5.54 9.42
C SER A 148 16.71 4.41 9.72
N ASP A 149 16.60 3.75 10.88
CA ASP A 149 17.43 2.59 11.25
C ASP A 149 17.33 1.45 10.23
N ALA A 150 16.16 1.30 9.60
CA ALA A 150 15.95 0.31 8.55
C ALA A 150 16.51 0.76 7.19
N ILE A 151 16.47 2.05 6.87
CA ILE A 151 16.94 2.59 5.59
C ILE A 151 18.47 2.75 5.56
N SER A 152 19.07 3.31 6.62
CA SER A 152 20.49 3.62 6.69
C SER A 152 21.43 2.49 6.24
N PRO A 153 21.28 1.22 6.67
CA PRO A 153 22.17 0.14 6.23
C PRO A 153 22.04 -0.20 4.74
N ARG A 154 20.99 0.26 4.06
CA ARG A 154 20.71 -0.01 2.64
C ARG A 154 21.27 1.07 1.71
N ILE A 155 21.72 2.20 2.26
CA ILE A 155 22.33 3.30 1.52
C ILE A 155 23.78 3.43 2.00
N ALA A 156 24.70 2.72 1.34
CA ALA A 156 26.10 2.66 1.77
C ALA A 156 26.81 4.02 1.76
N GLN A 157 26.50 4.86 0.76
CA GLN A 157 27.05 6.21 0.62
C GLN A 157 25.94 7.18 0.20
N PRO A 158 25.28 7.84 1.16
CA PRO A 158 24.24 8.82 0.86
C PRO A 158 24.82 10.01 0.08
N THR A 159 24.14 10.40 -0.98
CA THR A 159 24.41 11.66 -1.69
C THR A 159 23.68 12.83 -1.04
N THR A 160 24.03 14.07 -1.39
CA THR A 160 23.29 15.26 -0.93
C THR A 160 21.80 15.22 -1.30
N ALA A 161 21.47 14.61 -2.44
CA ALA A 161 20.07 14.39 -2.83
C ALA A 161 19.37 13.40 -1.89
N ASP A 162 20.07 12.33 -1.48
CA ASP A 162 19.54 11.34 -0.54
C ASP A 162 19.31 11.96 0.85
N GLU A 163 20.24 12.78 1.33
CA GLU A 163 20.10 13.50 2.60
C GLU A 163 18.92 14.49 2.59
N THR A 164 18.75 15.20 1.48
CA THR A 164 17.61 16.12 1.28
C THR A 164 16.28 15.37 1.26
N ALA A 165 16.25 14.25 0.53
CA ALA A 165 15.10 13.35 0.45
C ALA A 165 14.73 12.76 1.83
N LEU A 166 15.71 12.27 2.59
CA LEU A 166 15.51 11.75 3.95
C LEU A 166 15.04 12.85 4.92
N THR A 167 15.59 14.06 4.81
CA THR A 167 15.17 15.20 5.64
C THR A 167 13.72 15.59 5.35
N THR A 168 13.34 15.62 4.07
CA THR A 168 11.96 15.90 3.63
C THR A 168 11.02 14.82 4.15
N PHE A 169 11.41 13.55 4.02
CA PHE A 169 10.61 12.42 4.48
C PHE A 169 10.44 12.40 6.00
N ARG A 170 11.51 12.70 6.74
CA ARG A 170 11.48 12.90 8.19
C ARG A 170 10.51 14.00 8.61
N GLY A 171 10.51 15.12 7.89
CA GLY A 171 9.64 16.28 8.16
C GLY A 171 8.14 15.94 8.14
N VAL A 172 7.72 14.89 7.42
CA VAL A 172 6.33 14.43 7.40
C VAL A 172 5.86 13.90 8.77
N PHE A 173 6.78 13.35 9.58
CA PHE A 173 6.43 12.62 10.80
C PHE A 173 6.79 13.35 12.10
N LEU A 174 7.81 14.20 12.13
CA LEU A 174 8.38 14.73 13.39
C LEU A 174 7.36 15.40 14.31
N ASP A 175 6.46 16.22 13.77
CA ASP A 175 5.49 16.98 14.55
C ASP A 175 4.05 16.45 14.40
N ARG A 176 3.90 15.21 13.90
CA ARG A 176 2.60 14.61 13.62
C ARG A 176 2.28 13.51 14.63
N PRO A 177 1.15 13.59 15.38
CA PRO A 177 0.72 12.50 16.24
C PRO A 177 0.25 11.32 15.39
N LEU A 178 0.96 10.18 15.47
CA LEU A 178 0.58 8.97 14.74
C LEU A 178 -0.24 8.05 15.65
N LYS A 179 -1.55 8.31 15.67
CA LYS A 179 -2.51 7.58 16.49
C LYS A 179 -2.87 6.23 15.87
N LYS A 180 -3.41 5.34 16.68
CA LYS A 180 -4.07 4.14 16.17
C LYS A 180 -5.12 4.52 15.12
N GLY A 181 -5.08 3.84 13.97
CA GLY A 181 -5.94 4.12 12.81
C GLY A 181 -5.31 5.06 11.78
N THR A 182 -4.16 5.69 12.08
CA THR A 182 -3.44 6.50 11.11
C THR A 182 -3.01 5.66 9.91
N PHE A 183 -3.35 6.15 8.73
CA PHE A 183 -2.91 5.68 7.43
C PHE A 183 -1.61 6.37 7.04
N ILE A 184 -0.64 5.60 6.58
CA ILE A 184 0.59 6.07 5.93
C ILE A 184 0.64 5.38 4.57
N ILE A 185 0.68 6.15 3.50
CA ILE A 185 0.70 5.66 2.13
C ILE A 185 2.01 6.10 1.48
N LEU A 186 2.74 5.11 0.96
CA LEU A 186 3.96 5.29 0.20
C LEU A 186 3.68 4.87 -1.24
N THR A 187 3.65 5.81 -2.17
CA THR A 187 3.32 5.54 -3.58
C THR A 187 4.54 5.79 -4.47
N TRP A 188 5.15 4.73 -4.99
CA TRP A 188 6.20 4.82 -5.99
C TRP A 188 5.55 5.10 -7.34
N LEU A 189 5.81 6.29 -7.89
CA LEU A 189 5.40 6.64 -9.26
C LEU A 189 6.33 6.00 -10.28
N ASN A 190 7.61 5.94 -9.93
CA ASN A 190 8.68 5.29 -10.68
C ASN A 190 9.82 4.95 -9.70
N PRO A 191 10.91 4.30 -10.14
CA PRO A 191 11.99 3.91 -9.24
C PRO A 191 12.70 5.05 -8.51
N SER A 192 12.60 6.31 -8.94
CA SER A 192 13.27 7.46 -8.32
C SER A 192 12.34 8.45 -7.61
N LYS A 193 11.02 8.30 -7.75
CA LYS A 193 10.02 9.24 -7.23
C LYS A 193 8.96 8.55 -6.40
N LEU A 194 8.84 8.96 -5.15
CA LEU A 194 7.90 8.45 -4.16
C LEU A 194 7.03 9.58 -3.61
N LEU A 195 5.72 9.36 -3.56
CA LEU A 195 4.78 10.23 -2.85
C LEU A 195 4.48 9.66 -1.46
N VAL A 196 4.38 10.55 -0.49
CA VAL A 196 4.08 10.21 0.89
C VAL A 196 2.80 10.93 1.30
N SER A 197 1.88 10.18 1.88
CA SER A 197 0.61 10.72 2.37
C SER A 197 0.24 10.08 3.69
N VAL A 198 -0.12 10.89 4.67
CA VAL A 198 -0.44 10.45 6.03
C VAL A 198 -1.78 11.06 6.43
N SER A 199 -2.67 10.26 7.01
CA SER A 199 -4.01 10.68 7.41
C SER A 199 -4.48 9.93 8.64
N SER A 200 -5.16 10.60 9.57
CA SER A 200 -5.49 10.01 10.86
C SER A 200 -6.69 9.06 10.85
N HIS A 201 -7.65 9.24 9.92
CA HIS A 201 -8.94 8.54 10.00
C HIS A 201 -9.57 8.12 8.65
N ALA A 202 -8.95 8.47 7.53
CA ALA A 202 -9.44 8.13 6.19
C ALA A 202 -8.28 7.93 5.22
N LEU A 203 -8.56 7.43 4.03
CA LEU A 203 -7.56 7.44 2.97
C LEU A 203 -7.12 8.90 2.71
N PRO A 204 -5.81 9.21 2.76
CA PRO A 204 -5.31 10.52 2.42
C PRO A 204 -5.81 10.99 1.04
N SER A 205 -6.30 12.22 0.97
CA SER A 205 -6.67 12.89 -0.29
C SER A 205 -5.60 13.89 -0.75
N THR A 206 -4.57 14.12 0.06
CA THR A 206 -3.48 15.07 -0.18
C THR A 206 -2.13 14.37 -0.11
N VAL A 207 -1.18 14.84 -0.91
CA VAL A 207 0.23 14.42 -0.83
C VAL A 207 0.94 15.33 0.17
N ASP A 208 1.54 14.74 1.21
CA ASP A 208 2.28 15.49 2.25
C ASP A 208 3.72 15.79 1.80
N ALA A 209 4.34 14.86 1.06
CA ALA A 209 5.69 15.05 0.53
C ALA A 209 5.92 14.28 -0.77
N THR A 210 6.84 14.81 -1.57
CA THR A 210 7.42 14.12 -2.74
C THR A 210 8.90 13.89 -2.46
N ILE A 211 9.33 12.65 -2.56
CA ILE A 211 10.70 12.20 -2.32
C ILE A 211 11.32 11.87 -3.68
N GLU A 212 12.39 12.56 -4.04
CA GLU A 212 13.11 12.38 -5.30
C GLU A 212 14.55 11.92 -5.02
N SER A 213 14.72 10.60 -4.93
CA SER A 213 16.02 9.94 -4.75
C SER A 213 15.88 8.45 -5.03
N ALA A 214 16.59 7.95 -6.04
CA ALA A 214 16.57 6.52 -6.39
C ALA A 214 17.09 5.61 -5.26
N ASN A 215 18.07 6.09 -4.48
CA ASN A 215 18.63 5.31 -3.38
C ASN A 215 17.62 5.19 -2.23
N VAL A 216 16.97 6.30 -1.86
CA VAL A 216 15.97 6.33 -0.77
C VAL A 216 14.73 5.54 -1.14
N THR A 217 14.20 5.69 -2.35
CA THR A 217 13.02 4.95 -2.82
C THR A 217 13.29 3.44 -2.93
N SER A 218 14.48 3.05 -3.40
CA SER A 218 14.93 1.65 -3.47
C SER A 218 15.08 1.06 -2.08
N ALA A 219 15.80 1.75 -1.18
CA ALA A 219 15.98 1.31 0.19
C ALA A 219 14.64 1.15 0.92
N LEU A 220 13.71 2.09 0.72
CA LEU A 220 12.36 1.99 1.29
C LEU A 220 11.59 0.78 0.77
N PHE A 221 11.66 0.47 -0.51
CA PHE A 221 11.01 -0.73 -1.05
C PHE A 221 11.65 -2.00 -0.46
N ASP A 222 12.98 -2.04 -0.40
CA ASP A 222 13.75 -3.16 0.15
C ASP A 222 13.47 -3.41 1.64
N VAL A 223 13.21 -2.36 2.43
CA VAL A 223 12.78 -2.49 3.83
C VAL A 223 11.57 -3.42 3.98
N PHE A 224 10.60 -3.39 3.05
CA PHE A 224 9.36 -4.18 3.15
C PHE A 224 9.38 -5.48 2.34
N LEU A 225 10.07 -5.49 1.20
CA LEU A 225 9.98 -6.57 0.21
C LEU A 225 11.34 -7.13 -0.23
N GLY A 226 12.43 -6.60 0.34
CA GLY A 226 13.79 -7.08 0.14
C GLY A 226 14.08 -8.42 0.80
N ASP A 227 15.35 -8.78 0.89
CA ASP A 227 15.78 -10.10 1.40
C ASP A 227 15.56 -10.26 2.91
N SER A 228 15.69 -9.17 3.67
CA SER A 228 15.41 -9.10 5.11
C SER A 228 14.28 -8.11 5.40
N PRO A 229 13.01 -8.48 5.08
CA PRO A 229 11.89 -7.56 5.19
C PRO A 229 11.51 -7.35 6.66
N VAL A 230 11.18 -6.10 7.01
CA VAL A 230 10.70 -5.77 8.36
C VAL A 230 9.32 -6.36 8.67
N SER A 231 8.62 -6.85 7.65
CA SER A 231 7.35 -7.57 7.75
C SER A 231 7.39 -8.82 6.87
N PRO A 232 7.93 -9.96 7.35
CA PRO A 232 7.97 -11.21 6.59
C PRO A 232 6.56 -11.67 6.17
N SER A 233 5.55 -11.41 7.00
CA SER A 233 4.15 -11.74 6.71
C SER A 233 3.59 -10.94 5.52
N LEU A 234 3.99 -9.67 5.35
CA LEU A 234 3.63 -8.87 4.18
C LEU A 234 4.23 -9.48 2.92
N LYS A 235 5.53 -9.79 2.91
CA LYS A 235 6.21 -10.39 1.75
C LYS A 235 5.57 -11.73 1.36
N ALA A 236 5.25 -12.58 2.34
CA ALA A 236 4.55 -13.84 2.12
C ALA A 236 3.14 -13.63 1.52
N SER A 237 2.37 -12.67 2.04
CA SER A 237 1.05 -12.34 1.50
C SER A 237 1.12 -11.79 0.08
N VAL A 238 2.14 -11.01 -0.26
CA VAL A 238 2.36 -10.51 -1.63
C VAL A 238 2.71 -11.67 -2.56
N ALA A 239 3.59 -12.59 -2.13
CA ALA A 239 3.97 -13.75 -2.91
C ALA A 239 2.80 -14.70 -3.19
N GLU A 240 1.98 -15.00 -2.18
CA GLU A 240 0.74 -15.78 -2.34
C GLU A 240 -0.22 -15.10 -3.32
N GLY A 241 -0.28 -13.78 -3.26
CA GLY A 241 -1.03 -13.00 -4.20
C GLY A 241 -0.57 -13.16 -5.64
N LEU A 242 0.72 -12.89 -5.86
CA LEU A 242 1.32 -12.97 -7.18
C LEU A 242 1.20 -14.37 -7.76
N SER A 243 1.33 -15.44 -6.96
CA SER A 243 1.14 -16.82 -7.45
C SER A 243 -0.29 -17.09 -7.93
N LYS A 244 -1.28 -16.33 -7.44
CA LYS A 244 -2.68 -16.46 -7.89
C LYS A 244 -2.97 -15.66 -9.16
N VAL A 245 -2.25 -14.57 -9.38
CA VAL A 245 -2.43 -13.66 -10.53
C VAL A 245 -1.56 -14.08 -11.70
N LEU A 246 -0.34 -14.53 -11.45
CA LEU A 246 0.61 -15.03 -12.43
C LEU A 246 0.38 -16.53 -12.68
N LYS A 247 -0.86 -16.91 -12.95
CA LYS A 247 -1.19 -18.28 -13.37
C LYS A 247 -0.95 -18.48 -14.86
#